data_AF-A0A7V9SDM9-F1
#
_entry.id   AF-A0A7V9SDM9-F1
#
_cell.length_a   1.000
_cell.length_b   1.000
_cell.length_c   1.000
_cell.angle_alpha   90.00
_cell.angle_beta   90.00
_cell.angle_gamma   90.00
#
_symmetry.space_group_name_H-M   'P 1'
#
loop_
_entity.id
_entity.type
_entity.pdbx_description
1 polymer ?
#
loop_
_entity_poly.entity_id
_entity_poly.type
_entity_poly.pdbx_seq_one_letter_code
_entity_poly.pdbx_strand_id
1 'polypeptide(L)'
;MAWKRFFSRSSEPKPPAPVVSPRPDASGIVRRRPPAADPAMQSRLDTLRQRRDMAAYDLERSVAARQPENPWRERMDLLDRSLATIEDDLRALDAIPPLPPISLAETPITDIDVRLAQPVSIAFTIGAERFAWEEEIDWDQRGGPVVRGQVRQRSGNAATLVPPGVPEVRREALERHLAESAAVLALDLRDRALEGEPLPERPTLADLARPCPVCGDWRDWRGHCDTCATRAFRRQTLRTEAARIAQE
;
A
#
# COMPACT_ATOMS: atom_id res chain seq x y z
N MET A 1 -20.91 -0.61 2.03
CA MET A 1 -22.14 0.21 1.96
C MET A 1 -22.56 0.29 0.50
N ALA A 2 -23.71 -0.27 0.15
CA ALA A 2 -24.18 -0.38 -1.23
C ALA A 2 -25.52 0.35 -1.38
N TRP A 3 -25.58 1.37 -2.24
CA TRP A 3 -26.82 2.04 -2.62
C TRP A 3 -27.30 1.51 -3.97
N LYS A 4 -28.21 0.54 -3.91
CA LYS A 4 -29.13 0.21 -4.99
C LYS A 4 -30.52 0.13 -4.38
N ARG A 5 -31.46 0.91 -4.92
CA ARG A 5 -32.92 0.66 -5.07
C ARG A 5 -33.69 1.96 -4.93
N PHE A 6 -34.17 2.49 -6.04
CA PHE A 6 -35.40 3.28 -6.06
C PHE A 6 -35.98 3.25 -7.48
N PHE A 7 -36.58 2.12 -7.88
CA PHE A 7 -37.68 2.10 -8.87
C PHE A 7 -38.37 0.73 -8.80
N SER A 8 -39.40 0.64 -7.97
CA SER A 8 -40.41 -0.41 -8.05
C SER A 8 -41.67 0.12 -7.37
N ARG A 9 -42.57 0.73 -8.15
CA ARG A 9 -43.94 0.96 -7.72
C ARG A 9 -44.81 -0.01 -8.52
N SER A 10 -45.29 -1.02 -7.80
CA SER A 10 -46.21 -2.05 -8.25
C SER A 10 -47.49 -1.44 -8.81
N SER A 11 -47.87 -1.86 -10.01
CA SER A 11 -49.16 -1.59 -10.61
C SER A 11 -50.16 -2.66 -10.15
N GLU A 12 -51.09 -2.29 -9.28
CA GLU A 12 -52.32 -3.05 -9.05
C GLU A 12 -53.49 -2.44 -9.85
N PRO A 13 -54.35 -3.26 -10.48
CA PRO A 13 -55.44 -2.77 -11.33
C PRO A 13 -56.66 -2.37 -10.48
N LYS A 14 -57.10 -1.12 -10.61
CA LYS A 14 -58.34 -0.62 -10.01
C LYS A 14 -59.54 -0.87 -10.95
N PRO A 15 -60.69 -1.36 -10.45
CA PRO A 15 -61.84 -1.76 -11.28
C PRO A 15 -62.51 -0.58 -12.00
N PRO A 16 -63.21 -0.83 -13.13
CA PRO A 16 -63.80 0.22 -13.94
C PRO A 16 -64.98 0.92 -13.24
N ALA A 17 -64.97 2.25 -13.26
CA ALA A 17 -66.08 3.09 -12.83
C ALA A 17 -67.29 2.95 -13.80
N PRO A 18 -68.54 3.13 -13.33
CA PRO A 18 -69.74 2.87 -14.12
C PRO A 18 -69.91 3.87 -15.26
N VAL A 19 -70.48 3.37 -16.36
CA VAL A 19 -70.88 4.16 -17.54
C VAL A 19 -71.96 5.16 -17.11
N VAL A 20 -71.57 6.43 -16.99
CA VAL A 20 -72.52 7.54 -16.82
C VAL A 20 -73.06 7.88 -18.20
N SER A 21 -74.32 7.52 -18.45
CA SER A 21 -75.05 8.01 -19.62
C SER A 21 -75.18 9.54 -19.55
N PRO A 22 -74.86 10.29 -20.62
CA PRO A 22 -74.95 11.75 -20.59
C PRO A 22 -76.43 12.18 -20.55
N ARG A 23 -76.78 12.97 -19.53
CA ARG A 23 -77.99 13.80 -19.57
C ARG A 23 -77.79 14.89 -20.62
N PRO A 24 -78.78 15.17 -21.49
CA PRO A 24 -78.68 16.27 -22.43
C PRO A 24 -78.88 17.60 -21.71
N ASP A 25 -77.88 18.47 -21.76
CA ASP A 25 -78.01 19.88 -21.36
C ASP A 25 -78.72 20.67 -22.46
N ALA A 26 -79.72 21.46 -22.05
CA ALA A 26 -80.61 22.25 -22.90
C ALA A 26 -79.98 23.56 -23.40
N SER A 27 -78.75 23.50 -23.90
CA SER A 27 -78.12 24.62 -24.60
C SER A 27 -77.37 24.09 -25.81
N GLY A 28 -77.95 24.31 -27.00
CA GLY A 28 -77.51 23.79 -28.30
C GLY A 28 -76.17 24.32 -28.81
N ILE A 29 -75.16 24.42 -27.95
CA ILE A 29 -73.77 24.70 -28.32
C ILE A 29 -73.02 23.38 -28.23
N VAL A 30 -72.82 22.74 -29.38
CA VAL A 30 -71.87 21.64 -29.52
C VAL A 30 -70.49 22.21 -29.19
N ARG A 31 -70.01 22.04 -27.94
CA ARG A 31 -68.59 22.21 -27.63
C ARG A 31 -67.85 21.15 -28.43
N ARG A 32 -67.35 21.53 -29.62
CA ARG A 32 -66.40 20.72 -30.38
C ARG A 32 -65.24 20.41 -29.43
N ARG A 33 -65.16 19.15 -29.01
CA ARG A 33 -63.96 18.61 -28.35
C ARG A 33 -62.79 18.90 -29.31
N PRO A 34 -61.69 19.51 -28.87
CA PRO A 34 -60.54 19.74 -29.73
C PRO A 34 -60.17 18.42 -30.41
N PRO A 35 -59.80 18.42 -31.71
CA PRO A 35 -59.35 17.20 -32.36
C PRO A 35 -58.22 16.59 -31.53
N ALA A 36 -58.30 15.27 -31.28
CA ALA A 36 -57.24 14.55 -30.60
C ALA A 36 -55.92 14.86 -31.32
N ALA A 37 -54.99 15.49 -30.61
CA ALA A 37 -53.76 15.93 -31.24
C ALA A 37 -53.02 14.73 -31.84
N ASP A 38 -52.55 14.90 -33.08
CA ASP A 38 -51.87 13.86 -33.83
C ASP A 38 -50.68 13.32 -33.01
N PRO A 39 -50.67 12.01 -32.66
CA PRO A 39 -49.64 11.42 -31.82
C PRO A 39 -48.23 11.61 -32.41
N ALA A 40 -48.08 11.69 -33.73
CA ALA A 40 -46.81 11.97 -34.38
C ALA A 40 -46.35 13.42 -34.16
N MET A 41 -47.27 14.39 -34.20
CA MET A 41 -46.96 15.79 -33.88
C MET A 41 -46.68 16.00 -32.39
N GLN A 42 -47.38 15.29 -31.50
CA GLN A 42 -47.10 15.32 -30.06
C GLN A 42 -45.70 14.78 -29.76
N SER A 43 -45.33 13.63 -30.31
CA SER A 43 -43.99 13.05 -30.16
C SER A 43 -42.89 13.99 -30.64
N ARG A 44 -43.11 14.66 -31.78
CA ARG A 44 -42.15 15.65 -32.32
C ARG A 44 -42.03 16.87 -31.41
N LEU A 45 -43.14 17.38 -30.88
CA LEU A 45 -43.14 18.50 -29.93
C LEU A 45 -42.43 18.14 -28.64
N ASP A 46 -42.65 16.95 -28.10
CA ASP A 46 -41.99 16.49 -26.87
C ASP A 46 -40.49 16.31 -27.09
N THR A 47 -40.07 15.79 -28.25
CA THR A 47 -38.66 15.73 -28.64
C THR A 47 -38.02 17.12 -28.70
N LEU A 48 -38.72 18.11 -29.27
CA LEU A 48 -38.22 19.49 -29.34
C LEU A 48 -38.13 20.14 -27.95
N ARG A 49 -39.10 19.88 -27.07
CA ARG A 49 -39.06 20.33 -25.67
C ARG A 49 -37.88 19.72 -24.93
N GLN A 50 -37.67 18.41 -25.06
CA GLN A 50 -36.53 17.73 -24.45
C GLN A 50 -35.18 18.30 -24.93
N ARG A 51 -35.04 18.56 -26.24
CA ARG A 51 -33.82 19.19 -26.79
C ARG A 51 -33.60 20.61 -26.26
N ARG A 52 -34.67 21.40 -26.15
CA ARG A 52 -34.60 22.75 -25.56
C ARG A 52 -34.15 22.67 -24.10
N ASP A 53 -34.73 21.75 -23.33
CA ASP A 53 -34.42 21.60 -21.91
C ASP A 53 -32.96 21.13 -21.70
N MET A 54 -32.46 20.23 -22.56
CA MET A 54 -31.03 19.88 -22.60
C MET A 54 -30.15 21.08 -22.93
N ALA A 55 -30.49 21.86 -23.96
CA ALA A 55 -29.69 23.03 -24.35
C ALA A 55 -29.66 24.11 -23.26
N ALA A 56 -30.77 24.30 -22.54
CA ALA A 56 -30.83 25.20 -21.40
C ALA A 56 -29.93 24.70 -20.25
N TYR A 57 -29.97 23.40 -19.94
CA TYR A 57 -29.09 22.77 -18.96
C TYR A 57 -27.61 22.92 -19.32
N ASP A 58 -27.24 22.70 -20.59
CA ASP A 58 -25.86 22.84 -21.07
C ASP A 58 -25.37 24.29 -20.99
N LEU A 59 -26.24 25.26 -21.30
CA LEU A 59 -25.94 26.68 -21.17
C LEU A 59 -25.68 27.06 -19.70
N GLU A 60 -26.57 26.65 -18.79
CA GLU A 60 -26.39 26.87 -17.35
C GLU A 60 -25.09 26.26 -16.84
N ARG A 61 -24.77 25.02 -17.23
CA ARG A 61 -23.50 24.36 -16.90
C ARG A 61 -22.29 25.12 -17.45
N SER A 62 -22.37 25.63 -18.67
CA SER A 62 -21.27 26.38 -19.29
C SER A 62 -21.02 27.72 -18.61
N VAL A 63 -22.07 28.40 -18.14
CA VAL A 63 -21.97 29.65 -17.39
C VAL A 63 -21.40 29.38 -16.01
N ALA A 64 -21.88 28.35 -15.31
CA ALA A 64 -21.34 27.94 -14.01
C ALA A 64 -19.85 27.55 -14.09
N ALA A 65 -19.42 26.85 -15.15
CA ALA A 65 -18.02 26.49 -15.36
C ALA A 65 -17.10 27.71 -15.61
N ARG A 66 -17.64 28.86 -16.05
CA ARG A 66 -16.88 30.11 -16.23
C ARG A 66 -16.78 30.93 -14.94
N GLN A 67 -17.55 30.60 -13.91
CA GLN A 67 -17.43 31.27 -12.62
C GLN A 67 -16.08 30.94 -11.98
N PRO A 68 -15.49 31.89 -11.23
CA PRO A 68 -14.22 31.67 -10.53
C PRO A 68 -14.35 30.61 -9.43
N GLU A 69 -15.48 30.58 -8.73
CA GLU A 69 -15.83 29.57 -7.73
C GLU A 69 -16.64 28.47 -8.40
N ASN A 70 -15.94 27.48 -8.96
CA ASN A 70 -16.59 26.34 -9.57
C ASN A 70 -15.96 25.03 -9.04
N PRO A 71 -16.74 23.95 -8.95
CA PRO A 71 -16.30 22.71 -8.32
C PRO A 71 -15.12 22.04 -9.06
N TRP A 72 -14.92 22.35 -10.35
CA TRP A 72 -13.79 21.83 -11.11
C TRP A 72 -12.49 22.54 -10.75
N ARG A 73 -12.50 23.86 -10.59
CA ARG A 73 -11.36 24.65 -10.10
C ARG A 73 -10.99 24.24 -8.69
N GLU A 74 -11.96 24.11 -7.79
CA GLU A 74 -11.71 23.62 -6.42
C GLU A 74 -11.04 22.24 -6.40
N ARG A 75 -11.47 21.35 -7.30
CA ARG A 75 -10.85 20.03 -7.46
C ARG A 75 -9.43 20.15 -8.01
N MET A 76 -9.18 20.96 -9.04
CA MET A 76 -7.83 21.19 -9.56
C MET A 76 -6.91 21.77 -8.49
N ASP A 77 -7.36 22.78 -7.75
CA ASP A 77 -6.62 23.38 -6.64
C ASP A 77 -6.32 22.38 -5.51
N LEU A 78 -7.19 21.38 -5.31
CA LEU A 78 -6.93 20.29 -4.38
C LEU A 78 -5.83 19.36 -4.91
N LEU A 79 -5.92 18.94 -6.18
CA LEU A 79 -4.92 18.07 -6.81
C LEU A 79 -3.55 18.75 -6.86
N ASP A 80 -3.49 20.03 -7.21
CA ASP A 80 -2.26 20.83 -7.25
C ASP A 80 -1.61 20.92 -5.86
N ARG A 81 -2.40 21.15 -4.80
CA ARG A 81 -1.89 21.15 -3.41
C ARG A 81 -1.39 19.77 -2.99
N SER A 82 -2.08 18.70 -3.38
CA SER A 82 -1.65 17.34 -3.10
C SER A 82 -0.32 17.01 -3.81
N LEU A 83 -0.17 17.39 -5.07
CA LEU A 83 1.09 17.24 -5.81
C LEU A 83 2.22 18.04 -5.17
N ALA A 84 1.98 19.31 -4.83
CA ALA A 84 2.97 20.14 -4.15
C ALA A 84 3.45 19.52 -2.82
N THR A 85 2.53 18.92 -2.05
CA THR A 85 2.86 18.20 -0.81
C THR A 85 3.77 17.00 -1.07
N ILE A 86 3.49 16.22 -2.12
CA ILE A 86 4.34 15.07 -2.50
C ILE A 86 5.73 15.53 -2.95
N GLU A 87 5.82 16.63 -3.69
CA GLU A 87 7.10 17.21 -4.11
C GLU A 87 7.93 17.73 -2.93
N ASP A 88 7.28 18.35 -1.94
CA ASP A 88 7.91 18.73 -0.67
C ASP A 88 8.45 17.50 0.08
N ASP A 89 7.65 16.43 0.17
CA ASP A 89 8.06 15.17 0.82
C ASP A 89 9.25 14.51 0.12
N LEU A 90 9.26 14.51 -1.22
CA LEU A 90 10.39 14.01 -2.00
C LEU A 90 11.66 14.82 -1.74
N ARG A 91 11.55 16.17 -1.74
CA ARG A 91 12.67 17.06 -1.40
C ARG A 91 13.16 16.83 0.02
N ALA A 92 12.25 16.65 0.98
CA ALA A 92 12.60 16.37 2.37
C ALA A 92 13.37 15.05 2.51
N LEU A 93 12.99 13.99 1.78
CA LEU A 93 13.70 12.71 1.79
C LEU A 93 15.13 12.80 1.23
N ASP A 94 15.32 13.59 0.17
CA ASP A 94 16.63 13.77 -0.46
C ASP A 94 17.54 14.70 0.38
N ALA A 95 16.96 15.58 1.19
CA ALA A 95 17.69 16.50 2.07
C ALA A 95 18.17 15.87 3.39
N ILE A 96 17.81 14.62 3.71
CA ILE A 96 18.21 13.98 4.97
C ILE A 96 19.73 13.73 4.96
N PRO A 97 20.50 14.40 5.86
CA PRO A 97 21.94 14.25 5.87
C PRO A 97 22.35 12.82 6.27
N PRO A 98 23.51 12.34 5.79
CA PRO A 98 24.05 11.07 6.25
C PRO A 98 24.47 11.18 7.72
N LEU A 99 24.30 10.08 8.45
CA LEU A 99 24.77 9.94 9.83
C LEU A 99 26.30 9.80 9.86
N PRO A 100 26.96 10.20 10.96
CA PRO A 100 28.37 9.86 11.15
C PRO A 100 28.54 8.33 11.19
N PRO A 101 29.45 7.76 10.38
CA PRO A 101 29.63 6.32 10.32
C PRO A 101 30.22 5.79 11.63
N ILE A 102 29.71 4.64 12.07
CA ILE A 102 30.22 3.92 13.25
C ILE A 102 30.74 2.57 12.77
N SER A 103 32.05 2.38 12.84
CA SER A 103 32.70 1.11 12.51
C SER A 103 32.83 0.24 13.76
N LEU A 104 32.56 -1.05 13.62
CA LEU A 104 32.79 -2.04 14.67
C LEU A 104 34.20 -2.63 14.56
N ALA A 105 34.63 -3.30 15.64
CA ALA A 105 35.90 -4.02 15.66
C ALA A 105 35.86 -5.27 14.77
N GLU A 106 37.01 -5.67 14.24
CA GLU A 106 37.20 -6.89 13.44
C GLU A 106 37.27 -8.16 14.32
N THR A 107 36.40 -8.26 15.33
CA THR A 107 36.31 -9.46 16.19
C THR A 107 35.94 -10.66 15.30
N PRO A 108 36.74 -11.74 15.27
CA PRO A 108 36.46 -12.88 14.41
C PRO A 108 35.19 -13.61 14.87
N ILE A 109 34.44 -14.13 13.90
CA ILE A 109 33.36 -15.08 14.13
C ILE A 109 33.96 -16.48 14.05
N THR A 110 33.88 -17.23 15.15
CA THR A 110 34.51 -18.55 15.31
C THR A 110 33.48 -19.65 15.57
N ASP A 111 33.95 -20.90 15.64
CA ASP A 111 33.15 -22.07 16.03
C ASP A 111 31.86 -22.23 15.21
N ILE A 112 31.96 -21.94 13.91
CA ILE A 112 30.84 -22.07 12.97
C ILE A 112 30.52 -23.57 12.84
N ASP A 113 29.34 -23.97 13.33
CA ASP A 113 28.79 -25.32 13.25
C ASP A 113 27.44 -25.27 12.54
N VAL A 114 27.32 -26.01 11.44
CA VAL A 114 26.08 -26.13 10.65
C VAL A 114 25.74 -27.61 10.52
N ARG A 115 24.64 -28.03 11.14
CA ARG A 115 24.15 -29.40 11.08
C ARG A 115 22.85 -29.43 10.29
N LEU A 116 22.88 -30.12 9.16
CA LEU A 116 21.72 -30.27 8.27
C LEU A 116 20.84 -31.48 8.61
N ALA A 117 21.28 -32.33 9.55
CA ALA A 117 20.45 -33.40 10.09
C ALA A 117 19.29 -32.79 10.88
N GLN A 118 18.06 -33.30 10.72
CA GLN A 118 16.90 -32.75 11.40
C GLN A 118 16.99 -32.93 12.93
N PRO A 119 16.68 -31.88 13.74
CA PRO A 119 16.39 -30.51 13.30
C PRO A 119 17.65 -29.77 12.84
N VAL A 120 17.54 -29.00 11.74
CA VAL A 120 18.67 -28.18 11.26
C VAL A 120 19.12 -27.23 12.37
N SER A 121 20.42 -27.18 12.66
CA SER A 121 20.97 -26.27 13.66
C SER A 121 22.18 -25.51 13.11
N ILE A 122 22.25 -24.24 13.46
CA ILE A 122 23.34 -23.33 13.09
C ILE A 122 23.85 -22.67 14.37
N ALA A 123 25.15 -22.66 14.60
CA ALA A 123 25.76 -21.95 15.71
C ALA A 123 27.08 -21.31 15.32
N PHE A 124 27.40 -20.19 15.96
CA PHE A 124 28.69 -19.52 15.83
C PHE A 124 28.95 -18.63 17.07
N THR A 125 30.20 -18.24 17.27
CA THR A 125 30.65 -17.43 18.40
C THR A 125 31.19 -16.10 17.91
N ILE A 126 30.84 -15.00 18.58
CA ILE A 126 31.40 -13.67 18.34
C ILE A 126 31.91 -13.11 19.66
N GLY A 127 33.23 -13.00 19.82
CA GLY A 127 33.83 -12.62 21.10
C GLY A 127 33.49 -13.65 22.20
N ALA A 128 32.72 -13.23 23.20
CA ALA A 128 32.25 -14.11 24.28
C ALA A 128 30.82 -14.62 24.08
N GLU A 129 30.10 -14.13 23.06
CA GLU A 129 28.69 -14.42 22.84
C GLU A 129 28.52 -15.60 21.87
N ARG A 130 27.73 -16.60 22.25
CA ARG A 130 27.40 -17.74 21.39
C ARG A 130 25.98 -17.62 20.86
N PHE A 131 25.87 -17.49 19.56
CA PHE A 131 24.59 -17.49 18.88
C PHE A 131 24.24 -18.90 18.40
N ALA A 132 22.98 -19.27 18.53
CA ALA A 132 22.46 -20.54 18.05
C ALA A 132 21.06 -20.37 17.49
N TRP A 133 20.81 -21.01 16.36
CA TRP A 133 19.51 -21.16 15.74
C TRP A 133 19.21 -22.63 15.50
N GLU A 134 17.93 -22.95 15.55
CA GLU A 134 17.43 -24.30 15.33
C GLU A 134 16.13 -24.24 14.56
N GLU A 135 15.93 -25.19 13.66
CA GLU A 135 14.68 -25.43 12.97
C GLU A 135 13.58 -25.77 13.97
N GLU A 136 12.51 -25.00 13.97
CA GLU A 136 11.31 -25.30 14.74
C GLU A 136 10.51 -26.37 14.00
N ILE A 137 10.35 -27.54 14.63
CA ILE A 137 9.52 -28.63 14.10
C ILE A 137 8.06 -28.27 14.35
N ASP A 138 7.35 -27.81 13.32
CA ASP A 138 5.91 -27.60 13.37
C ASP A 138 5.19 -28.95 13.15
N TRP A 139 4.44 -29.38 14.16
CA TRP A 139 3.62 -30.58 14.08
C TRP A 139 2.22 -30.16 13.63
N ASP A 140 1.77 -30.55 12.43
CA ASP A 140 0.35 -30.38 12.14
C ASP A 140 -0.51 -31.31 13.00
N GLN A 141 -1.78 -30.92 13.18
CA GLN A 141 -2.79 -31.70 13.91
C GLN A 141 -3.14 -33.05 13.23
N ARG A 142 -2.46 -33.43 12.14
CA ARG A 142 -2.70 -34.66 11.37
C ARG A 142 -1.46 -35.57 11.29
N GLY A 143 -0.37 -35.23 11.98
CA GLY A 143 0.84 -36.06 12.06
C GLY A 143 1.68 -36.10 10.78
N GLY A 144 1.51 -35.13 9.88
CA GLY A 144 2.36 -34.96 8.70
C GLY A 144 3.52 -33.99 8.96
N PRO A 145 4.70 -34.18 8.34
CA PRO A 145 5.72 -33.14 8.33
C PRO A 145 5.21 -31.96 7.50
N VAL A 146 4.82 -30.88 8.16
CA VAL A 146 4.64 -29.58 7.51
C VAL A 146 6.04 -29.07 7.17
N VAL A 147 6.24 -28.65 5.91
CA VAL A 147 7.28 -27.74 5.37
C VAL A 147 8.51 -27.52 6.26
N ARG A 148 9.74 -27.71 5.71
CA ARG A 148 11.02 -27.32 6.34
C ARG A 148 10.84 -26.11 7.26
N GLY A 149 11.04 -26.35 8.56
CA GLY A 149 10.66 -25.45 9.64
C GLY A 149 11.37 -24.11 9.54
N GLN A 150 10.73 -23.07 10.05
CA GLN A 150 11.39 -21.79 10.22
C GLN A 150 12.54 -21.96 11.23
N VAL A 151 13.71 -21.42 10.90
CA VAL A 151 14.87 -21.42 11.79
C VAL A 151 14.67 -20.29 12.80
N ARG A 152 14.62 -20.62 14.09
CA ARG A 152 14.45 -19.65 15.18
C ARG A 152 15.70 -19.56 16.04
N GLN A 153 15.97 -18.36 16.54
CA GLN A 153 17.08 -18.14 17.46
C GLN A 153 16.77 -18.79 18.81
N ARG A 154 17.70 -19.62 19.29
CA ARG A 154 17.68 -20.30 20.59
C ARG A 154 18.54 -19.59 21.62
N SER A 155 19.67 -19.02 21.19
CA SER A 155 20.58 -18.27 22.06
C SER A 155 21.31 -17.16 21.29
N GLY A 156 21.98 -16.28 22.04
CA GLY A 156 22.73 -15.15 21.51
C GLY A 156 22.07 -13.82 21.85
N ASN A 157 22.83 -12.90 22.42
CA ASN A 157 22.39 -11.55 22.72
C ASN A 157 23.19 -10.53 21.90
N ALA A 158 22.55 -9.86 20.93
CA ALA A 158 23.22 -8.84 20.13
C ALA A 158 23.66 -7.61 20.95
N ALA A 159 23.00 -7.33 22.08
CA ALA A 159 23.37 -6.21 22.95
C ALA A 159 24.79 -6.34 23.51
N THR A 160 25.28 -7.57 23.73
CA THR A 160 26.65 -7.82 24.25
C THR A 160 27.72 -7.49 23.23
N LEU A 161 27.36 -7.40 21.94
CA LEU A 161 28.26 -7.04 20.85
C LEU A 161 28.38 -5.51 20.65
N VAL A 162 27.49 -4.71 21.24
CA VAL A 162 27.46 -3.25 21.07
C VAL A 162 28.59 -2.61 21.89
N PRO A 163 29.58 -1.96 21.25
CA PRO A 163 30.70 -1.34 21.97
C PRO A 163 30.22 -0.23 22.92
N PRO A 164 30.89 -0.02 24.07
CA PRO A 164 30.52 1.04 25.01
C PRO A 164 30.70 2.45 24.44
N GLY A 165 31.55 2.62 23.42
CA GLY A 165 31.79 3.91 22.74
C GLY A 165 30.67 4.36 21.78
N VAL A 166 29.64 3.54 21.54
CA VAL A 166 28.52 3.91 20.67
C VAL A 166 27.58 4.88 21.40
N PRO A 167 27.21 6.03 20.78
CA PRO A 167 26.28 6.99 21.38
C PRO A 167 24.95 6.36 21.75
N GLU A 168 24.38 6.73 22.90
CA GLU A 168 23.16 6.13 23.46
C GLU A 168 21.99 6.09 22.46
N VAL A 169 21.78 7.20 21.75
CA VAL A 169 20.74 7.35 20.71
C VAL A 169 20.86 6.37 19.53
N ARG A 170 22.02 5.71 19.36
CA ARG A 170 22.28 4.72 18.31
C ARG A 170 22.44 3.31 18.83
N ARG A 171 22.48 3.07 20.15
CA ARG A 171 22.72 1.74 20.72
C ARG A 171 21.61 0.76 20.37
N GLU A 172 20.35 1.13 20.61
CA GLU A 172 19.19 0.29 20.29
C GLU A 172 19.10 -0.02 18.79
N ALA A 173 19.36 0.98 17.94
CA ALA A 173 19.37 0.80 16.50
C ALA A 173 20.46 -0.17 16.04
N LEU A 174 21.67 -0.07 16.62
CA LEU A 174 22.78 -0.97 16.32
C LEU A 174 22.52 -2.39 16.84
N GLU A 175 21.96 -2.52 18.05
CA GLU A 175 21.59 -3.81 18.63
C GLU A 175 20.61 -4.55 17.73
N ARG A 176 19.53 -3.89 17.31
CA ARG A 176 18.56 -4.46 16.37
C ARG A 176 19.20 -4.85 15.05
N HIS A 177 20.01 -3.96 14.46
CA HIS A 177 20.74 -4.24 13.21
C HIS A 177 21.64 -5.47 13.35
N LEU A 178 22.38 -5.60 14.45
CA LEU A 178 23.25 -6.75 14.69
C LEU A 178 22.47 -8.04 14.87
N ALA A 179 21.32 -8.00 15.56
CA ALA A 179 20.44 -9.16 15.69
C ALA A 179 19.91 -9.62 14.31
N GLU A 180 19.43 -8.68 13.50
CA GLU A 180 18.94 -8.94 12.13
C GLU A 180 20.05 -9.47 11.23
N SER A 181 21.23 -8.82 11.23
CA SER A 181 22.36 -9.26 10.42
C SER A 181 22.92 -10.62 10.86
N ALA A 182 22.88 -10.94 12.16
CA ALA A 182 23.28 -12.26 12.67
C ALA A 182 22.31 -13.35 12.21
N ALA A 183 21.01 -13.05 12.18
CA ALA A 183 20.01 -13.95 11.61
C ALA A 183 20.21 -14.15 10.10
N VAL A 184 20.54 -13.10 9.34
CA VAL A 184 20.89 -13.19 7.92
C VAL A 184 22.12 -14.06 7.71
N LEU A 185 23.18 -13.89 8.52
CA LEU A 185 24.35 -14.77 8.49
C LEU A 185 23.97 -16.22 8.78
N ALA A 186 23.15 -16.50 9.80
CA ALA A 186 22.74 -17.85 10.13
C ALA A 186 22.01 -18.55 8.97
N LEU A 187 21.11 -17.83 8.29
CA LEU A 187 20.42 -18.32 7.09
C LEU A 187 21.40 -18.52 5.92
N ASP A 188 22.33 -17.60 5.72
CA ASP A 188 23.36 -17.70 4.68
C ASP A 188 24.25 -18.94 4.87
N LEU A 189 24.68 -19.21 6.11
CA LEU A 189 25.47 -20.39 6.46
C LEU A 189 24.70 -21.69 6.20
N ARG A 190 23.40 -21.72 6.51
CA ARG A 190 22.54 -22.86 6.22
C ARG A 190 22.40 -23.08 4.71
N ASP A 191 22.10 -22.01 3.98
CA ASP A 191 21.85 -22.08 2.54
C ASP A 191 23.12 -22.53 1.80
N ARG A 192 24.30 -21.98 2.15
CA ARG A 192 25.61 -22.45 1.66
C ARG A 192 25.83 -23.94 1.94
N ALA A 193 25.58 -24.38 3.18
CA ALA A 193 25.75 -25.78 3.54
C ALA A 193 24.79 -26.70 2.76
N LEU A 194 23.55 -26.27 2.52
CA LEU A 194 22.57 -27.00 1.70
C LEU A 194 23.01 -27.10 0.24
N GLU A 195 23.63 -26.06 -0.29
CA GLU A 195 24.10 -25.97 -1.67
C GLU A 195 25.50 -26.59 -1.87
N GLY A 196 26.17 -26.98 -0.79
CA GLY A 196 27.54 -27.51 -0.84
C GLY A 196 28.59 -26.43 -1.11
N GLU A 197 28.25 -25.15 -0.90
CA GLU A 197 29.16 -24.04 -1.02
C GLU A 197 30.11 -23.95 0.20
N PRO A 198 31.34 -23.44 0.02
CA PRO A 198 32.24 -23.21 1.14
C PRO A 198 31.66 -22.19 2.12
N LEU A 199 31.84 -22.47 3.40
CA LEU A 199 31.57 -21.52 4.48
C LEU A 199 32.56 -20.33 4.39
N PRO A 200 32.18 -19.14 4.85
CA PRO A 200 33.05 -17.98 4.84
C PRO A 200 34.31 -18.24 5.68
N GLU A 201 35.49 -17.93 5.13
CA GLU A 201 36.76 -18.32 5.74
C GLU A 201 37.13 -17.52 7.00
N ARG A 202 36.87 -16.21 6.99
CA ARG A 202 37.25 -15.28 8.07
C ARG A 202 36.21 -14.19 8.31
N PRO A 203 34.94 -14.55 8.59
CA PRO A 203 33.91 -13.57 8.92
C PRO A 203 34.25 -12.83 10.22
N THR A 204 33.91 -11.54 10.29
CA THR A 204 34.15 -10.68 11.46
C THR A 204 32.88 -9.92 11.87
N LEU A 205 32.85 -9.40 13.10
CA LEU A 205 31.78 -8.53 13.58
C LEU A 205 31.61 -7.26 12.72
N ALA A 206 32.70 -6.72 12.18
CA ALA A 206 32.66 -5.59 11.27
C ALA A 206 31.87 -5.90 9.98
N ASP A 207 31.83 -7.16 9.55
CA ASP A 207 31.08 -7.59 8.36
C ASP A 207 29.57 -7.60 8.58
N LEU A 208 29.12 -7.76 9.82
CA LEU A 208 27.69 -7.71 10.18
C LEU A 208 27.14 -6.28 10.23
N ALA A 209 28.01 -5.27 10.31
CA ALA A 209 27.59 -3.87 10.45
C ALA A 209 28.56 -2.92 9.72
N ARG A 210 28.75 -3.14 8.42
CA ARG A 210 29.60 -2.26 7.61
C ARG A 210 28.92 -0.91 7.42
N PRO A 211 29.59 0.23 7.64
CA PRO A 211 29.00 1.53 7.37
C PRO A 211 28.51 1.64 5.92
N CYS A 212 27.30 2.18 5.77
CA CYS A 212 26.68 2.48 4.49
C CYS A 212 27.26 3.80 3.94
N PRO A 213 27.87 3.80 2.75
CA PRO A 213 28.49 5.00 2.21
C PRO A 213 27.48 6.10 1.83
N VAL A 214 26.19 5.75 1.71
CA VAL A 214 25.13 6.68 1.28
C VAL A 214 24.50 7.42 2.44
N CYS A 215 24.12 6.70 3.51
CA CYS A 215 23.35 7.27 4.62
C CYS A 215 24.08 7.24 5.96
N GLY A 216 25.25 6.60 6.06
CA GLY A 216 26.01 6.47 7.31
C GLY A 216 25.41 5.50 8.35
N ASP A 217 24.32 4.84 7.99
CA ASP A 217 23.77 3.72 8.74
C ASP A 217 24.58 2.43 8.48
N TRP A 218 24.09 1.26 8.88
CA TRP A 218 24.79 0.00 8.66
C TRP A 218 24.26 -0.79 7.47
N ARG A 219 25.13 -1.62 6.91
CA ARG A 219 24.82 -2.68 5.96
C ARG A 219 24.85 -4.02 6.68
N ASP A 220 23.92 -4.89 6.33
CA ASP A 220 23.86 -6.27 6.81
C ASP A 220 24.99 -7.13 6.21
N TRP A 221 25.04 -8.40 6.63
CA TRP A 221 25.95 -9.42 6.12
C TRP A 221 25.99 -9.52 4.59
N ARG A 222 24.84 -9.31 3.92
CA ARG A 222 24.72 -9.38 2.45
C ARG A 222 24.99 -8.03 1.77
N GLY A 223 25.32 -7.00 2.53
CA GLY A 223 25.62 -5.67 2.02
C GLY A 223 24.40 -4.77 1.79
N HIS A 224 23.21 -5.17 2.22
CA HIS A 224 21.98 -4.37 2.12
C HIS A 224 21.87 -3.38 3.27
N CYS A 225 21.37 -2.18 2.98
CA CYS A 225 21.11 -1.16 3.99
C CYS A 225 19.61 -0.86 4.07
N ASP A 226 18.98 -1.23 5.18
CA ASP A 226 17.52 -1.11 5.36
C ASP A 226 17.03 0.34 5.33
N THR A 227 17.81 1.27 5.89
CA THR A 227 17.50 2.70 5.81
C THR A 227 17.50 3.19 4.35
N CYS A 228 18.45 2.75 3.53
CA CYS A 228 18.46 3.08 2.11
C CYS A 228 17.31 2.41 1.35
N ALA A 229 17.01 1.14 1.64
CA ALA A 229 15.91 0.41 1.04
C ALA A 229 14.55 1.06 1.37
N THR A 230 14.34 1.44 2.62
CA THR A 230 13.13 2.12 3.09
C THR A 230 12.98 3.50 2.44
N ARG A 231 14.08 4.28 2.34
CA ARG A 231 14.06 5.56 1.61
C ARG A 231 13.72 5.36 0.13
N ALA A 232 14.30 4.35 -0.52
CA ALA A 232 14.02 4.05 -1.92
C ALA A 232 12.56 3.62 -2.14
N PHE A 233 12.04 2.75 -1.27
CA PHE A 233 10.64 2.33 -1.30
C PHE A 233 9.69 3.51 -1.10
N ARG A 234 9.91 4.35 -0.08
CA ARG A 234 9.10 5.53 0.18
C ARG A 234 9.12 6.50 -1.01
N ARG A 235 10.27 6.71 -1.64
CA ARG A 235 10.39 7.52 -2.86
C ARG A 235 9.57 6.94 -4.01
N GLN A 236 9.60 5.63 -4.19
CA GLN A 236 8.79 4.95 -5.22
C GLN A 236 7.30 5.09 -4.94
N THR A 237 6.86 4.93 -3.69
CA THR A 237 5.46 5.13 -3.29
C THR A 237 4.97 6.54 -3.61
N LEU A 238 5.75 7.57 -3.24
CA LEU A 238 5.42 8.98 -3.52
C LEU A 238 5.34 9.25 -5.02
N ARG A 239 6.26 8.70 -5.83
CA ARG A 239 6.25 8.87 -7.29
C ARG A 239 5.04 8.19 -7.94
N THR A 240 4.71 6.99 -7.49
CA THR A 240 3.51 6.27 -7.97
C THR A 240 2.25 7.05 -7.63
N GLU A 241 2.19 7.64 -6.44
CA GLU A 241 1.05 8.46 -6.02
C GLU A 241 0.94 9.75 -6.83
N ALA A 242 2.05 10.45 -7.07
CA ALA A 242 2.07 11.63 -7.94
C ALA A 242 1.59 11.29 -9.36
N ALA A 243 2.05 10.15 -9.92
CA ALA A 243 1.62 9.69 -11.24
C ALA A 243 0.12 9.35 -11.28
N ARG A 244 -0.43 8.81 -10.19
CA ARG A 244 -1.86 8.53 -10.04
C ARG A 244 -2.68 9.82 -10.02
N ILE A 245 -2.27 10.80 -9.21
CA ILE A 245 -2.96 12.10 -9.10
C ILE A 245 -2.92 12.87 -10.42
N ALA A 246 -1.80 12.82 -11.15
CA ALA A 246 -1.66 13.47 -12.45
C ALA A 246 -2.57 12.89 -13.55
N GLN A 247 -3.18 11.72 -13.33
CA GLN A 247 -4.12 11.08 -14.25
C GLN A 247 -5.60 11.32 -13.90
N GLU A 248 -5.91 11.97 -12.77
CA GLU A 248 -7.28 12.23 -12.27
C GLU A 248 -7.94 13.50 -12.81
#